data_AF-A0A0T1WFE7-F1
#
_entry.id   AF-A0A0T1WFE7-F1
#
_cell.length_a   1.000
_cell.length_b   1.000
_cell.length_c   1.000
_cell.angle_alpha   90.00
_cell.angle_beta   90.00
_cell.angle_gamma   90.00
#
_symmetry.space_group_name_H-M   'P 1'
#
loop_
_entity.id
_entity.type
_entity.pdbx_description
1 polymer ?
#
loop_
_entity_poly.entity_id
_entity_poly.type
_entity_poly.pdbx_seq_one_letter_code
_entity_poly.pdbx_strand_id
1 'polypeptide(L)'
;MAMADQQLRDQILRRAAADDDLGARARLVVSAAWNDLPANAPLTAATDRVDAQVELLERHHAAASTAPDADGVERACAAMRSAASGQADAERVADALSADRIQFLETSLEFHARHGTQPCPVCAASALDDEWVGRARAALAAEKDAASALRVARSAAHRARQTLTALVRAVQAPPAEDAGLSEIVAARVAHQSFTMLPTDDDGALADHVAGALPEISAAYDALGTAAAAELQAARQARAWLQGFPSPREQT
;
A
#
# COMPACT_ATOMS: atom_id res chain seq x y z
N MET A 1 6.02 6.58 -53.21
CA MET A 1 5.73 6.50 -51.77
C MET A 1 6.93 6.94 -50.94
N ALA A 2 8.06 6.22 -50.93
CA ALA A 2 9.21 6.54 -50.05
C ALA A 2 9.72 8.01 -50.10
N MET A 3 9.78 8.64 -51.28
CA MET A 3 10.20 10.05 -51.41
C MET A 3 9.15 11.04 -50.89
N ALA A 4 7.85 10.68 -50.93
CA ALA A 4 6.76 11.48 -50.41
C ALA A 4 6.71 11.42 -48.87
N ASP A 5 7.00 10.24 -48.29
CA ASP A 5 7.05 10.07 -46.83
C ASP A 5 8.20 10.87 -46.20
N GLN A 6 9.36 10.92 -46.86
CA GLN A 6 10.49 11.75 -46.43
C GLN A 6 10.16 13.26 -46.50
N GLN A 7 9.55 13.72 -47.60
CA GLN A 7 9.14 15.13 -47.73
C GLN A 7 8.09 15.52 -46.68
N LEU A 8 7.15 14.62 -46.37
CA LEU A 8 6.14 14.82 -45.34
C LEU A 8 6.79 14.92 -43.95
N ARG A 9 7.71 14.01 -43.61
CA ARG A 9 8.49 14.09 -42.37
C ARG A 9 9.20 15.44 -42.24
N ASP A 10 9.94 15.87 -43.26
CA ASP A 10 10.67 17.14 -43.23
C ASP A 10 9.72 18.34 -43.10
N GLN A 11 8.55 18.29 -43.74
CA GLN A 11 7.52 19.32 -43.60
C GLN A 11 6.96 19.36 -42.17
N ILE A 12 6.67 18.22 -41.57
CA ILE A 12 6.17 18.10 -40.20
C ILE A 12 7.20 18.68 -39.22
N LEU A 13 8.47 18.27 -39.31
CA LEU A 13 9.52 18.76 -38.41
C LEU A 13 9.73 20.27 -38.54
N ARG A 14 9.71 20.81 -39.77
CA ARG A 14 9.77 22.27 -39.98
C ARG A 14 8.56 23.01 -39.40
N ARG A 15 7.35 22.47 -39.59
CA ARG A 15 6.12 23.07 -39.05
C ARG A 15 6.12 23.05 -37.53
N ALA A 16 6.49 21.93 -36.91
CA ALA A 16 6.60 21.83 -35.46
C ALA A 16 7.59 22.88 -34.93
N ALA A 17 8.75 23.07 -35.56
CA ALA A 17 9.73 24.06 -35.14
C ALA A 17 9.24 25.52 -35.26
N ALA A 18 8.34 25.81 -36.20
CA ALA A 18 7.81 27.16 -36.46
C ALA A 18 6.44 27.42 -35.78
N ASP A 19 5.84 26.42 -35.13
CA ASP A 19 4.56 26.55 -34.44
C ASP A 19 4.79 27.04 -33.01
N ASP A 20 4.40 28.29 -32.75
CA ASP A 20 4.54 28.94 -31.44
C ASP A 20 3.46 28.49 -30.45
N ASP A 21 2.32 27.97 -30.93
CA ASP A 21 1.25 27.42 -30.11
C ASP A 21 1.57 25.99 -29.66
N LEU A 22 2.45 25.29 -30.39
CA LEU A 22 3.00 24.01 -29.98
C LEU A 22 4.08 24.22 -28.91
N GLY A 23 3.76 23.80 -27.68
CA GLY A 23 4.64 23.97 -26.53
C GLY A 23 6.02 23.35 -26.75
N ALA A 24 7.08 23.95 -26.16
CA ALA A 24 8.45 23.52 -26.38
C ALA A 24 8.69 22.01 -26.12
N ARG A 25 8.08 21.44 -25.07
CA ARG A 25 8.17 20.00 -24.79
C ARG A 25 7.41 19.16 -25.82
N ALA A 26 6.25 19.60 -26.27
CA ALA A 26 5.49 18.91 -27.32
C ALA A 26 6.26 18.89 -28.65
N ARG A 27 6.99 19.96 -29.00
CA ARG A 27 7.92 19.98 -30.15
C ARG A 27 9.02 18.93 -30.02
N LEU A 28 9.57 18.77 -28.82
CA LEU A 28 10.56 17.72 -28.55
C LEU A 28 9.97 16.32 -28.70
N VAL A 29 8.74 16.08 -28.23
CA VAL A 29 8.04 14.80 -28.44
C VAL A 29 7.83 14.50 -29.92
N VAL A 30 7.34 15.48 -30.69
CA VAL A 30 7.19 15.34 -32.15
C VAL A 30 8.53 14.98 -32.79
N SER A 31 9.60 15.70 -32.46
CA SER A 31 10.94 15.42 -32.99
C SER A 31 11.41 14.01 -32.61
N ALA A 32 11.28 13.64 -31.34
CA ALA A 32 11.70 12.35 -30.81
C ALA A 32 10.94 11.16 -31.43
N ALA A 33 9.66 11.32 -31.77
CA ALA A 33 8.89 10.27 -32.43
C ALA A 33 9.52 9.83 -33.77
N TRP A 34 10.20 10.75 -34.45
CA TRP A 34 10.90 10.52 -35.72
C TRP A 34 12.38 10.09 -35.55
N ASN A 35 12.93 10.15 -34.34
CA ASN A 35 14.30 9.65 -34.08
C ASN A 35 14.35 8.15 -34.33
N ASP A 36 15.45 7.64 -34.90
CA ASP A 36 15.65 6.23 -35.23
C ASP A 36 14.62 5.60 -36.20
N LEU A 37 13.64 6.37 -36.68
CA LEU A 37 12.82 5.96 -37.81
C LEU A 37 13.59 6.22 -39.11
N PRO A 38 13.52 5.29 -40.09
CA PRO A 38 14.11 5.52 -41.39
C PRO A 38 13.49 6.77 -42.05
N ALA A 39 14.24 7.42 -42.93
CA ALA A 39 13.80 8.69 -43.55
C ALA A 39 12.45 8.58 -44.28
N ASN A 40 12.11 7.38 -44.76
CA ASN A 40 10.87 7.05 -45.46
C ASN A 40 9.79 6.43 -44.56
N ALA A 41 9.90 6.52 -43.23
CA ALA A 41 8.86 6.02 -42.34
C ALA A 41 7.53 6.78 -42.57
N PRO A 42 6.38 6.07 -42.58
CA PRO A 42 5.09 6.73 -42.71
C PRO A 42 4.75 7.51 -41.43
N LEU A 43 3.87 8.53 -41.55
CA LEU A 43 3.34 9.29 -40.41
C LEU A 43 2.77 8.39 -39.31
N THR A 44 2.13 7.28 -39.68
CA THR A 44 1.56 6.33 -38.71
C THR A 44 2.61 5.76 -37.75
N ALA A 45 3.85 5.55 -38.20
CA ALA A 45 4.90 5.05 -37.33
C ALA A 45 5.30 6.07 -36.23
N ALA A 46 5.25 7.36 -36.55
CA ALA A 46 5.52 8.41 -35.57
C ALA A 46 4.33 8.60 -34.61
N THR A 47 3.09 8.56 -35.11
CA THR A 47 1.89 8.65 -34.26
C THR A 47 1.81 7.47 -33.30
N ASP A 48 2.07 6.25 -33.76
CA ASP A 48 2.03 5.03 -32.92
C ASP A 48 3.04 5.12 -31.77
N ARG A 49 4.21 5.73 -32.01
CA ARG A 49 5.21 5.97 -30.96
C ARG A 49 4.76 7.00 -29.93
N VAL A 50 4.13 8.08 -30.37
CA VAL A 50 3.56 9.09 -29.45
C VAL A 50 2.42 8.48 -28.64
N ASP A 51 1.56 7.66 -29.26
CA ASP A 51 0.49 6.95 -28.56
C ASP A 51 1.03 5.99 -27.49
N ALA A 52 2.06 5.19 -27.82
CA ALA A 52 2.73 4.33 -26.85
C ALA A 52 3.38 5.13 -25.70
N GLN A 53 3.95 6.30 -25.99
CA GLN A 53 4.51 7.18 -24.96
C GLN A 53 3.42 7.74 -24.04
N VAL A 54 2.26 8.15 -24.59
CA VAL A 54 1.11 8.60 -23.79
C VAL A 54 0.64 7.49 -22.85
N GLU A 55 0.45 6.27 -23.36
CA GLU A 55 0.02 5.13 -22.53
C GLU A 55 1.02 4.83 -21.42
N LEU A 56 2.32 4.84 -21.73
CA LEU A 56 3.36 4.60 -20.74
C LEU A 56 3.37 5.67 -19.64
N LEU A 57 3.26 6.95 -20.01
CA LEU A 57 3.21 8.07 -19.05
C LEU A 57 1.94 8.03 -18.20
N GLU A 58 0.80 7.61 -18.77
CA GLU A 58 -0.44 7.39 -18.02
C GLU A 58 -0.27 6.30 -16.95
N ARG A 59 0.40 5.19 -17.27
CA ARG A 59 0.69 4.12 -16.30
C ARG A 59 1.60 4.60 -15.17
N HIS A 60 2.64 5.37 -15.46
CA HIS A 60 3.51 5.96 -14.43
C HIS A 60 2.77 6.95 -13.54
N HIS A 61 1.95 7.84 -14.12
CA HIS A 61 1.13 8.78 -13.37
C HIS A 61 0.08 8.08 -12.48
N ALA A 62 -0.55 7.01 -12.98
CA ALA A 62 -1.50 6.20 -12.23
C ALA A 62 -0.83 5.50 -11.04
N ALA A 63 0.35 4.90 -11.23
CA ALA A 63 1.11 4.29 -10.14
C ALA A 63 1.48 5.32 -9.07
N ALA A 64 1.98 6.49 -9.47
CA ALA A 64 2.29 7.60 -8.55
C ALA A 64 1.07 8.08 -7.76
N SER A 65 -0.13 8.02 -8.37
CA SER A 65 -1.39 8.38 -7.69
C SER A 65 -1.83 7.38 -6.61
N THR A 66 -1.14 6.25 -6.48
CA THR A 66 -1.35 5.29 -5.38
C THR A 66 -0.48 5.55 -4.16
N ALA A 67 0.19 6.71 -4.12
CA ALA A 67 0.96 7.15 -2.96
C ALA A 67 0.11 7.02 -1.68
N PRO A 68 0.69 6.49 -0.59
CA PRO A 68 -0.05 6.30 0.64
C PRO A 68 -0.51 7.63 1.24
N ASP A 69 -1.78 7.68 1.67
CA ASP A 69 -2.31 8.79 2.47
C ASP A 69 -1.61 8.84 3.82
N ALA A 70 -0.93 9.94 4.12
CA ALA A 70 -0.12 10.08 5.31
C ALA A 70 -0.95 9.93 6.59
N ASP A 71 -2.10 10.61 6.65
CA ASP A 71 -3.01 10.56 7.79
C ASP A 71 -3.55 9.13 8.01
N GLY A 72 -3.89 8.44 6.92
CA GLY A 72 -4.35 7.05 6.92
C GLY A 72 -3.32 6.08 7.45
N VAL A 73 -2.06 6.22 6.99
CA VAL A 73 -0.95 5.40 7.46
C VAL A 73 -0.63 5.69 8.92
N GLU A 74 -0.56 6.95 9.33
CA GLU A 74 -0.31 7.34 10.71
C GLU A 74 -1.34 6.75 11.68
N ARG A 75 -2.64 6.84 11.33
CA ARG A 75 -3.72 6.22 12.10
C ARG A 75 -3.56 4.70 12.18
N ALA A 76 -3.21 4.03 11.07
CA ALA A 76 -3.02 2.59 11.05
C ALA A 76 -1.83 2.16 11.91
N CYS A 77 -0.70 2.88 11.84
CA CYS A 77 0.47 2.64 12.69
C CYS A 77 0.16 2.88 14.17
N ALA A 78 -0.58 3.93 14.51
CA ALA A 78 -1.02 4.20 15.89
C ALA A 78 -1.94 3.09 16.42
N ALA A 79 -2.90 2.64 15.60
CA ALA A 79 -3.78 1.51 15.94
C ALA A 79 -2.98 0.22 16.13
N MET A 80 -1.97 -0.03 15.29
CA MET A 80 -1.09 -1.19 15.40
C MET A 80 -0.33 -1.21 16.71
N ARG A 81 0.34 -0.10 17.06
CA ARG A 81 1.07 0.04 18.33
C ARG A 81 0.15 -0.11 19.55
N SER A 82 -1.03 0.52 19.50
CA SER A 82 -2.02 0.42 20.58
C SER A 82 -2.51 -1.02 20.76
N ALA A 83 -2.80 -1.72 19.67
CA ALA A 83 -3.27 -3.11 19.72
C ALA A 83 -2.18 -4.07 20.20
N ALA A 84 -0.93 -3.88 19.76
CA ALA A 84 0.22 -4.66 20.22
C ALA A 84 0.45 -4.48 21.73
N SER A 85 0.42 -3.24 22.22
CA SER A 85 0.50 -2.95 23.67
C SER A 85 -0.66 -3.60 24.44
N GLY A 86 -1.89 -3.44 23.95
CA GLY A 86 -3.07 -4.03 24.59
C GLY A 86 -3.02 -5.56 24.63
N GLN A 87 -2.47 -6.21 23.60
CA GLN A 87 -2.24 -7.65 23.61
C GLN A 87 -1.18 -8.03 24.64
N ALA A 88 -0.02 -7.36 24.66
CA ALA A 88 1.04 -7.65 25.62
C ALA A 88 0.55 -7.47 27.08
N ASP A 89 -0.27 -6.46 27.34
CA ASP A 89 -0.90 -6.23 28.64
C ASP A 89 -1.85 -7.37 29.01
N ALA A 90 -2.72 -7.77 28.08
CA ALA A 90 -3.66 -8.86 28.31
C ALA A 90 -2.97 -10.22 28.47
N GLU A 91 -1.85 -10.46 27.80
CA GLU A 91 -1.02 -11.67 27.96
C GLU A 91 -0.31 -11.72 29.32
N ARG A 92 0.06 -10.57 29.89
CA ARG A 92 0.59 -10.51 31.25
C ARG A 92 -0.47 -10.82 32.32
N VAL A 93 -1.73 -10.47 32.05
CA VAL A 93 -2.85 -10.73 32.97
C VAL A 93 -3.37 -12.16 32.84
N ALA A 94 -3.59 -12.64 31.61
CA ALA A 94 -3.98 -14.00 31.32
C ALA A 94 -2.74 -14.88 31.22
N ASP A 95 -2.26 -15.39 32.36
CA ASP A 95 -1.12 -16.29 32.38
C ASP A 95 -1.41 -17.64 31.69
N ALA A 96 -0.35 -18.41 31.44
CA ALA A 96 -0.45 -19.69 30.72
C ALA A 96 -1.35 -20.73 31.42
N LEU A 97 -1.66 -20.55 32.71
CA LEU A 97 -2.45 -21.46 33.52
C LEU A 97 -3.91 -21.02 33.66
N SER A 98 -4.30 -19.88 33.08
CA SER A 98 -5.65 -19.33 33.24
C SER A 98 -6.75 -20.33 32.83
N ALA A 99 -6.56 -21.08 31.74
CA ALA A 99 -7.51 -22.12 31.33
C ALA A 99 -7.63 -23.26 32.35
N ASP A 100 -6.50 -23.75 32.88
CA ASP A 100 -6.47 -24.81 33.89
C ASP A 100 -7.12 -24.34 35.20
N ARG A 101 -6.89 -23.08 35.59
CA ARG A 101 -7.51 -22.48 36.78
C ARG A 101 -9.02 -22.32 36.63
N ILE A 102 -9.50 -21.90 35.46
CA ILE A 102 -10.93 -21.83 35.15
C ILE A 102 -11.55 -23.21 35.34
N GLN A 103 -10.98 -24.24 34.70
CA GLN A 103 -11.48 -25.60 34.79
C GLN A 103 -11.47 -26.13 36.25
N PHE A 104 -10.38 -25.87 36.99
CA PHE A 104 -10.26 -26.27 38.38
C PHE A 104 -11.33 -25.61 39.28
N LEU A 105 -11.53 -24.29 39.13
CA LEU A 105 -12.52 -23.54 39.91
C LEU A 105 -13.95 -23.98 39.56
N GLU A 106 -14.27 -24.21 38.28
CA GLU A 106 -15.57 -24.75 37.86
C GLU A 106 -15.84 -26.11 38.49
N THR A 107 -14.89 -27.03 38.38
CA THR A 107 -15.00 -28.38 38.96
C THR A 107 -15.14 -28.34 40.48
N SER A 108 -14.39 -27.46 41.15
CA SER A 108 -14.43 -27.30 42.61
C SER A 108 -15.77 -26.73 43.09
N LEU A 109 -16.30 -25.73 42.38
CA LEU A 109 -17.61 -25.14 42.68
C LEU A 109 -18.74 -26.15 42.46
N GLU A 110 -18.64 -26.97 41.41
CA GLU A 110 -19.59 -28.05 41.15
C GLU A 110 -19.54 -29.12 42.25
N PHE A 111 -18.34 -29.49 42.69
CA PHE A 111 -18.16 -30.40 43.82
C PHE A 111 -18.84 -29.87 45.09
N HIS A 112 -18.61 -28.61 45.44
CA HIS A 112 -19.31 -27.99 46.58
C HIS A 112 -20.83 -27.98 46.40
N ALA A 113 -21.32 -27.65 45.20
CA ALA A 113 -22.76 -27.66 44.94
C ALA A 113 -23.42 -29.03 45.15
N ARG A 114 -22.69 -30.12 44.90
CA ARG A 114 -23.18 -31.51 45.09
C ARG A 114 -23.08 -32.01 46.53
N HIS A 115 -22.08 -31.55 47.29
CA HIS A 115 -21.71 -32.16 48.57
C HIS A 115 -21.80 -31.22 49.77
N GLY A 116 -22.05 -29.92 49.55
CA GLY A 116 -22.17 -28.91 50.58
C GLY A 116 -20.87 -28.59 51.30
N THR A 117 -21.01 -27.91 52.44
CA THR A 117 -19.89 -27.49 53.28
C THR A 117 -19.14 -28.68 53.88
N GLN A 118 -17.83 -28.73 53.66
CA GLN A 118 -16.97 -29.81 54.12
C GLN A 118 -15.51 -29.36 54.20
N PRO A 119 -14.63 -30.12 54.88
CA PRO A 119 -13.19 -29.86 54.84
C PRO A 119 -12.64 -29.90 53.41
N CYS A 120 -11.71 -29.00 53.09
CA CYS A 120 -11.05 -28.97 51.79
C CYS A 120 -10.31 -30.30 51.54
N PRO A 121 -10.63 -31.04 50.46
CA PRO A 121 -10.04 -32.36 50.21
C PRO A 121 -8.55 -32.28 49.80
N VAL A 122 -8.04 -31.09 49.48
CA VAL A 122 -6.64 -30.89 49.07
C VAL A 122 -5.75 -30.58 50.27
N CYS A 123 -6.13 -29.61 51.11
CA CYS A 123 -5.27 -29.13 52.20
C CYS A 123 -5.75 -29.50 53.60
N ALA A 124 -7.02 -29.92 53.76
CA ALA A 124 -7.69 -30.17 55.05
C ALA A 124 -7.68 -29.02 56.08
N ALA A 125 -7.06 -27.87 55.77
CA ALA A 125 -6.85 -26.75 56.68
C ALA A 125 -7.99 -25.72 56.67
N SER A 126 -8.86 -25.77 55.68
CA SER A 126 -10.01 -24.86 55.52
C SER A 126 -11.27 -25.63 55.14
N ALA A 127 -12.44 -25.02 55.34
CA ALA A 127 -13.70 -25.52 54.83
C ALA A 127 -13.98 -24.97 53.43
N LEU A 128 -14.63 -25.77 52.59
CA LEU A 128 -15.34 -25.32 51.40
C LEU A 128 -16.70 -24.77 51.85
N ASP A 129 -16.73 -23.62 52.51
CA ASP A 129 -17.94 -22.96 53.01
C ASP A 129 -18.47 -21.89 52.04
N ASP A 130 -19.55 -21.21 52.41
CA ASP A 130 -20.14 -20.14 51.58
C ASP A 130 -19.16 -18.98 51.31
N GLU A 131 -18.25 -18.70 52.23
CA GLU A 131 -17.21 -17.69 52.04
C GLU A 131 -16.20 -18.16 50.97
N TRP A 132 -15.78 -19.42 51.03
CA TRP A 132 -14.97 -20.05 49.99
C TRP A 132 -15.68 -20.01 48.64
N VAL A 133 -16.98 -20.33 48.57
CA VAL A 133 -17.77 -20.25 47.33
C VAL A 133 -17.75 -18.82 46.78
N GLY A 134 -17.94 -17.82 47.63
CA GLY A 134 -17.87 -16.41 47.24
C GLY A 134 -16.53 -16.04 46.61
N ARG A 135 -15.42 -16.39 47.27
CA ARG A 135 -14.06 -16.16 46.76
C ARG A 135 -13.79 -16.93 45.46
N ALA A 136 -14.19 -18.20 45.39
CA ALA A 136 -13.98 -19.05 44.22
C ALA A 136 -14.77 -18.55 42.99
N ARG A 137 -16.01 -18.08 43.18
CA ARG A 137 -16.80 -17.45 42.10
C ARG A 137 -16.17 -16.15 41.62
N ALA A 138 -15.69 -15.30 42.53
CA ALA A 138 -15.01 -14.06 42.17
C ALA A 138 -13.71 -14.34 41.38
N ALA A 139 -12.91 -15.31 41.82
CA ALA A 139 -11.70 -15.73 41.11
C ALA A 139 -12.03 -16.30 39.72
N LEU A 140 -13.06 -17.15 39.60
CA LEU A 140 -13.49 -17.71 38.32
C LEU A 140 -13.96 -16.61 37.35
N ALA A 141 -14.70 -15.61 37.84
CA ALA A 141 -15.12 -14.47 37.04
C ALA A 141 -13.91 -13.67 36.52
N ALA A 142 -12.96 -13.35 37.40
CA ALA A 142 -11.74 -12.62 37.03
C ALA A 142 -10.91 -13.35 35.97
N GLU A 143 -10.72 -14.67 36.10
CA GLU A 143 -10.00 -15.48 35.12
C GLU A 143 -10.73 -15.52 33.76
N LYS A 144 -12.06 -15.68 33.77
CA LYS A 144 -12.86 -15.64 32.54
C LYS A 144 -12.80 -14.29 31.84
N ASP A 145 -12.84 -13.20 32.61
CA ASP A 145 -12.72 -11.84 32.09
C ASP A 145 -11.34 -11.60 31.48
N ALA A 146 -10.26 -12.02 32.15
CA ALA A 146 -8.90 -11.95 31.64
C ALA A 146 -8.74 -12.74 30.32
N ALA A 147 -9.23 -13.98 30.27
CA ALA A 147 -9.20 -14.80 29.07
C ALA A 147 -10.00 -14.18 27.92
N SER A 148 -11.14 -13.55 28.22
CA SER A 148 -11.94 -12.82 27.24
C SER A 148 -11.20 -11.59 26.71
N ALA A 149 -10.63 -10.79 27.60
CA ALA A 149 -9.83 -9.62 27.25
C ALA A 149 -8.66 -9.98 26.33
N LEU A 150 -7.94 -11.06 26.62
CA LEU A 150 -6.86 -11.55 25.77
C LEU A 150 -7.34 -11.95 24.37
N ARG A 151 -8.47 -12.66 24.25
CA ARG A 151 -9.05 -12.99 22.93
C ARG A 151 -9.40 -11.74 22.13
N VAL A 152 -10.01 -10.74 22.78
CA VAL A 152 -10.35 -9.46 22.15
C VAL A 152 -9.09 -8.71 21.70
N ALA A 153 -8.07 -8.64 22.56
CA ALA A 153 -6.81 -7.96 22.26
C ALA A 153 -6.08 -8.60 21.08
N ARG A 154 -5.95 -9.94 21.03
CA ARG A 154 -5.38 -10.67 19.89
C ARG A 154 -6.13 -10.41 18.59
N SER A 155 -7.47 -10.40 18.66
CA SER A 155 -8.31 -10.10 17.51
C SER A 155 -8.11 -8.66 17.01
N ALA A 156 -7.93 -7.70 17.92
CA ALA A 156 -7.62 -6.31 17.57
C ALA A 156 -6.24 -6.17 16.93
N ALA A 157 -5.21 -6.80 17.48
CA ALA A 157 -3.86 -6.79 16.92
C ALA A 157 -3.83 -7.41 15.51
N HIS A 158 -4.50 -8.55 15.33
CA HIS A 158 -4.62 -9.18 14.01
C HIS A 158 -5.29 -8.26 12.97
N ARG A 159 -6.40 -7.61 13.33
CA ARG A 159 -7.08 -6.66 12.42
C ARG A 159 -6.21 -5.44 12.11
N ALA A 160 -5.53 -4.89 13.11
CA ALA A 160 -4.62 -3.76 12.91
C ALA A 160 -3.50 -4.14 11.92
N ARG A 161 -2.92 -5.34 12.07
CA ARG A 161 -1.88 -5.85 11.18
C ARG A 161 -2.36 -6.00 9.75
N GLN A 162 -3.54 -6.58 9.57
CA GLN A 162 -4.16 -6.73 8.25
C GLN A 162 -4.42 -5.38 7.59
N THR A 163 -4.92 -4.41 8.36
CA THR A 163 -5.20 -3.05 7.87
C THR A 163 -3.92 -2.37 7.40
N LEU A 164 -2.88 -2.36 8.24
CA LEU A 164 -1.60 -1.75 7.90
C LEU A 164 -0.94 -2.42 6.69
N THR A 165 -0.94 -3.76 6.66
CA THR A 165 -0.39 -4.53 5.52
C THR A 165 -1.16 -4.28 4.23
N ALA A 166 -2.49 -4.12 4.30
CA ALA A 166 -3.31 -3.82 3.14
C ALA A 166 -3.00 -2.44 2.56
N LEU A 167 -2.77 -1.43 3.40
CA LEU A 167 -2.36 -0.09 2.96
C LEU A 167 -1.04 -0.16 2.20
N VAL A 168 -0.04 -0.89 2.72
CA VAL A 168 1.25 -1.04 2.04
C VAL A 168 1.10 -1.74 0.68
N ARG A 169 0.29 -2.80 0.62
CA ARG A 169 0.05 -3.55 -0.63
C ARG A 169 -0.76 -2.80 -1.67
N ALA A 170 -1.50 -1.78 -1.27
CA ALA A 170 -2.28 -0.95 -2.19
C ALA A 170 -1.39 -0.03 -3.06
N VAL A 171 -0.15 0.23 -2.63
CA VAL A 171 0.79 1.07 -3.37
C VAL A 171 1.36 0.30 -4.56
N GLN A 172 1.07 0.79 -5.76
CA GLN A 172 1.48 0.16 -7.02
C GLN A 172 2.93 0.49 -7.35
N ALA A 173 3.69 -0.53 -7.74
CA ALA A 173 5.04 -0.32 -8.25
C ALA A 173 5.04 0.50 -9.55
N PRO A 174 5.99 1.43 -9.76
CA PRO A 174 6.15 2.09 -11.05
C PRO A 174 6.43 1.06 -12.16
N PRO A 175 5.84 1.22 -13.37
CA PRO A 175 6.09 0.35 -14.52
C PRO A 175 7.57 0.11 -14.80
N ALA A 176 7.90 -1.09 -15.32
CA ALA A 176 9.27 -1.55 -15.56
C ALA A 176 9.97 -0.81 -16.71
N GLU A 177 9.19 -0.31 -17.65
CA GLU A 177 9.61 0.38 -18.85
C GLU A 177 10.05 1.81 -18.55
N ASP A 178 11.15 2.22 -19.17
CA ASP A 178 11.68 3.58 -19.06
C ASP A 178 10.84 4.56 -19.91
N ALA A 179 10.31 5.59 -19.26
CA ALA A 179 9.56 6.66 -19.90
C ALA A 179 10.42 7.91 -20.15
N GLY A 180 11.73 7.85 -19.89
CA GLY A 180 12.63 9.00 -19.94
C GLY A 180 12.47 9.95 -18.75
N LEU A 181 11.90 9.48 -17.64
CA LEU A 181 11.71 10.25 -16.41
C LEU A 181 12.83 9.92 -15.42
N SER A 182 13.57 10.93 -14.96
CA SER A 182 14.65 10.77 -13.98
C SER A 182 14.18 10.22 -12.63
N GLU A 183 12.90 10.44 -12.30
CA GLU A 183 12.31 10.16 -11.00
C GLU A 183 11.97 8.66 -10.82
N ILE A 184 11.91 7.88 -11.90
CA ILE A 184 11.50 6.46 -11.88
C ILE A 184 12.39 5.63 -10.95
N VAL A 185 13.71 5.86 -10.99
CA VAL A 185 14.66 5.09 -10.19
C VAL A 185 14.41 5.32 -8.70
N ALA A 186 14.27 6.58 -8.28
CA ALA A 186 13.99 6.94 -6.90
C ALA A 186 12.65 6.36 -6.42
N ALA A 187 11.59 6.48 -7.23
CA ALA A 187 10.27 5.96 -6.90
C ALA A 187 10.26 4.43 -6.72
N ARG A 188 11.02 3.69 -7.53
CA ARG A 188 11.13 2.23 -7.39
C ARG A 188 11.92 1.80 -6.16
N VAL A 189 13.01 2.50 -5.85
CA VAL A 189 13.78 2.25 -4.62
C VAL A 189 12.90 2.50 -3.41
N ALA A 190 12.19 3.63 -3.37
CA ALA A 190 11.29 3.95 -2.27
C ALA A 190 10.15 2.93 -2.14
N HIS A 191 9.55 2.50 -3.25
CA HIS A 191 8.52 1.44 -3.27
C HIS A 191 9.05 0.12 -2.73
N GLN A 192 10.24 -0.30 -3.18
CA GLN A 192 10.86 -1.54 -2.71
C GLN A 192 11.15 -1.48 -1.21
N SER A 193 11.71 -0.37 -0.72
CA SER A 193 11.97 -0.16 0.71
C SER A 193 10.69 -0.19 1.53
N PHE A 194 9.64 0.51 1.08
CA PHE A 194 8.35 0.60 1.78
C PHE A 194 7.57 -0.72 1.82
N THR A 195 7.73 -1.56 0.79
CA THR A 195 7.01 -2.85 0.69
C THR A 195 7.79 -4.01 1.31
N MET A 196 9.05 -3.82 1.68
CA MET A 196 9.89 -4.80 2.35
C MET A 196 9.58 -4.86 3.86
N LEU A 197 8.38 -5.36 4.16
CA LEU A 197 7.88 -5.41 5.54
C LEU A 197 8.73 -6.33 6.43
N PRO A 198 9.09 -5.89 7.64
CA PRO A 198 9.78 -6.74 8.59
C PRO A 198 8.89 -7.92 9.01
N THR A 199 9.52 -9.08 9.24
CA THR A 199 8.85 -10.28 9.76
C THR A 199 8.85 -10.35 11.30
N ASP A 200 9.41 -9.33 11.94
CA ASP A 200 9.55 -9.20 13.39
C ASP A 200 8.18 -8.93 14.05
N ASP A 201 8.20 -8.35 15.26
CA ASP A 201 6.98 -8.01 15.98
C ASP A 201 6.18 -6.87 15.34
N ASP A 202 4.96 -6.75 15.81
CA ASP A 202 3.95 -5.83 15.34
C ASP A 202 4.31 -4.34 15.54
N GLY A 203 5.16 -4.02 16.52
CA GLY A 203 5.72 -2.68 16.74
C GLY A 203 6.74 -2.33 15.67
N ALA A 204 7.67 -3.25 15.38
CA ALA A 204 8.65 -3.08 14.31
C ALA A 204 7.99 -2.85 12.93
N LEU A 205 6.86 -3.51 12.66
CA LEU A 205 6.06 -3.26 11.45
C LEU A 205 5.54 -1.82 11.39
N ALA A 206 4.95 -1.32 12.47
CA ALA A 206 4.39 0.04 12.52
C ALA A 206 5.48 1.11 12.37
N ASP A 207 6.65 0.88 12.97
CA ASP A 207 7.77 1.82 12.92
C ASP A 207 8.45 1.81 11.56
N HIS A 208 8.58 0.64 10.91
CA HIS A 208 9.05 0.55 9.53
C HIS A 208 8.15 1.35 8.58
N VAL A 209 6.84 1.12 8.61
CA VAL A 209 5.90 1.80 7.69
C VAL A 209 5.88 3.31 7.96
N ALA A 210 5.88 3.73 9.23
CA ALA A 210 5.93 5.15 9.58
C ALA A 210 7.26 5.80 9.15
N GLY A 211 8.38 5.09 9.28
CA GLY A 211 9.71 5.59 8.91
C GLY A 211 9.92 5.68 7.39
N ALA A 212 9.35 4.76 6.61
CA ALA A 212 9.47 4.73 5.16
C ALA A 212 8.47 5.66 4.43
N LEU A 213 7.41 6.09 5.13
CA LEU A 213 6.35 6.94 4.57
C LEU A 213 6.87 8.25 3.92
N PRO A 214 7.74 9.07 4.56
CA PRO A 214 8.17 10.33 3.96
C PRO A 214 8.93 10.14 2.63
N GLU A 215 9.75 9.08 2.54
CA GLU A 215 10.54 8.80 1.35
C GLU A 215 9.65 8.38 0.17
N ILE A 216 8.69 7.47 0.40
CA ILE A 216 7.79 7.04 -0.67
C ILE A 216 6.84 8.15 -1.11
N SER A 217 6.30 8.96 -0.18
CA SER A 217 5.45 10.11 -0.53
C SER A 217 6.22 11.10 -1.40
N ALA A 218 7.43 11.50 -0.99
CA ALA A 218 8.24 12.44 -1.75
C ALA A 218 8.61 11.91 -3.15
N ALA A 219 8.99 10.63 -3.25
CA ALA A 219 9.36 10.03 -4.52
C ALA A 219 8.15 9.89 -5.47
N TYR A 220 6.97 9.56 -4.96
CA TYR A 220 5.75 9.42 -5.76
C TYR A 220 5.19 10.77 -6.18
N ASP A 221 5.26 11.80 -5.32
CA ASP A 221 4.87 13.17 -5.68
C ASP A 221 5.76 13.72 -6.81
N ALA A 222 7.07 13.48 -6.73
CA ALA A 222 8.01 13.87 -7.77
C ALA A 222 7.72 13.14 -9.09
N LEU A 223 7.56 11.81 -9.05
CA LEU A 223 7.21 11.01 -10.23
C LEU A 223 5.87 11.45 -10.83
N GLY A 224 4.85 11.65 -10.00
CA GLY A 224 3.51 12.06 -10.42
C GLY A 224 3.52 13.42 -11.11
N THR A 225 4.29 14.38 -10.58
CA THR A 225 4.48 15.71 -11.17
C THR A 225 5.21 15.63 -12.51
N ALA A 226 6.31 14.87 -12.58
CA ALA A 226 7.10 14.71 -13.80
C ALA A 226 6.27 14.00 -14.90
N ALA A 227 5.62 12.89 -14.55
CA ALA A 227 4.77 12.13 -15.46
C ALA A 227 3.59 12.96 -15.97
N ALA A 228 2.94 13.77 -15.12
CA ALA A 228 1.85 14.64 -15.54
C ALA A 228 2.31 15.71 -16.54
N ALA A 229 3.48 16.31 -16.32
CA ALA A 229 4.03 17.33 -17.21
C ALA A 229 4.41 16.75 -18.59
N GLU A 230 5.07 15.59 -18.63
CA GLU A 230 5.41 14.91 -19.89
C GLU A 230 4.18 14.35 -20.59
N LEU A 231 3.19 13.85 -19.84
CA LEU A 231 1.93 13.36 -20.38
C LEU A 231 1.17 14.48 -21.09
N GLN A 232 1.14 15.68 -20.50
CA GLN A 232 0.53 16.84 -21.13
C GLN A 232 1.23 17.22 -22.44
N ALA A 233 2.57 17.21 -22.45
CA ALA A 233 3.35 17.47 -23.66
C ALA A 233 3.09 16.41 -24.76
N ALA A 234 3.05 15.14 -24.39
CA ALA A 234 2.79 14.03 -25.30
C ALA A 234 1.36 14.09 -25.88
N ARG A 235 0.36 14.44 -25.06
CA ARG A 235 -1.02 14.65 -25.52
C ARG A 235 -1.15 15.82 -26.48
N GLN A 236 -0.44 16.92 -26.23
CA GLN A 236 -0.41 18.06 -27.15
C GLN A 236 0.24 17.66 -28.49
N ALA A 237 1.39 16.97 -28.45
CA ALA A 237 2.07 16.46 -29.65
C ALA A 237 1.17 15.50 -30.45
N ARG A 238 0.47 14.58 -29.76
CA ARG A 238 -0.51 13.67 -30.37
C ARG A 238 -1.61 14.44 -31.10
N ALA A 239 -2.27 15.37 -30.42
CA ALA A 239 -3.35 16.16 -31.01
C ALA A 239 -2.87 16.96 -32.23
N TRP A 240 -1.65 17.50 -32.16
CA TRP A 240 -1.03 18.24 -33.27
C TRP A 240 -0.72 17.34 -34.47
N LEU A 241 -0.16 16.14 -34.25
CA LEU A 241 0.12 15.16 -35.32
C LEU A 241 -1.16 14.62 -35.97
N GLN A 242 -2.24 14.47 -35.20
CA GLN A 242 -3.55 14.06 -35.72
C GLN A 242 -4.19 15.11 -36.64
N GLY A 243 -3.72 16.36 -36.61
CA GLY A 243 -4.15 17.43 -37.51
C GLY A 243 -3.58 17.33 -38.94
N PHE A 244 -2.70 16.36 -39.22
CA PHE A 244 -2.15 16.14 -40.57
C PHE A 244 -2.99 15.13 -41.35
N PRO A 245 -3.28 15.39 -42.64
CA PRO A 245 -4.13 14.54 -43.45
C PRO A 245 -3.53 13.14 -43.59
N SER A 246 -4.36 12.11 -43.44
CA SER A 246 -3.93 10.73 -43.65
C SER A 246 -3.63 10.52 -45.14
N PRO A 247 -2.60 9.72 -45.51
CA PRO A 247 -2.29 9.42 -46.92
C PRO A 247 -3.49 8.83 -47.69
N ARG A 248 -4.51 8.31 -47.01
CA ARG A 248 -5.73 7.77 -47.62
C ARG A 248 -6.72 8.81 -48.14
N GLU A 249 -6.52 10.09 -47.87
CA GLU A 249 -7.44 11.17 -48.27
C GLU A 249 -7.00 11.91 -49.55
N GLN A 250 -5.92 11.46 -50.22
CA GLN A 250 -5.35 12.13 -51.41
C GLN A 250 -5.51 11.35 -52.73
N THR A 251 -6.36 10.33 -52.78
CA THR A 251 -6.77 9.63 -54.02
C THR A 251 -8.16 10.04 -54.43
#